data_AF-A0A9J6PA84-F1
#
_entry.id   AF-A0A9J6PA84-F1
#
_cell.length_a   1.000
_cell.length_b   1.000
_cell.length_c   1.000
_cell.angle_alpha   90.00
_cell.angle_beta   90.00
_cell.angle_gamma   90.00
#
_symmetry.space_group_name_H-M   'P 1'
#
loop_
_entity.id
_entity.type
_entity.pdbx_description
1 polymer ?
#
loop_
_entity_poly.entity_id
_entity_poly.type
_entity_poly.pdbx_seq_one_letter_code
_entity_poly.pdbx_strand_id
1 'polypeptide(L)' 'MRSHLRRFLADDSGATAIEYGLIAVGICLAIVVSVQTLGTDLAQPFTDVSDGLTN' A
#
# COMPACT_ATOMS: atom_id res chain seq x y z
N MET A 1 13.37 -28.18 -24.96
CA MET A 1 13.23 -26.74 -25.30
C MET A 1 11.82 -26.36 -25.75
N ARG A 2 11.26 -26.99 -26.80
CA ARG A 2 9.90 -26.71 -27.31
C ARG A 2 8.76 -26.91 -26.29
N SER A 3 8.89 -27.88 -25.38
CA SER A 3 7.89 -28.18 -24.34
C SER A 3 7.79 -27.10 -23.26
N HIS A 4 8.92 -26.56 -22.82
CA HIS A 4 8.97 -25.55 -21.76
C HIS A 4 8.38 -24.21 -22.23
N LEU A 5 8.65 -23.82 -23.48
CA LEU A 5 8.09 -22.60 -24.06
C LEU A 5 6.55 -22.68 -24.23
N ARG A 6 6.02 -23.84 -24.61
CA ARG A 6 4.57 -24.06 -24.68
C ARG A 6 3.91 -23.99 -23.30
N ARG A 7 4.56 -24.50 -22.27
CA ARG A 7 4.04 -24.46 -20.89
C ARG A 7 4.08 -23.04 -20.31
N PHE A 8 5.09 -22.24 -20.64
CA PHE A 8 5.17 -20.84 -20.25
C PHE A 8 4.10 -19.98 -20.95
N LEU A 9 3.83 -20.24 -22.24
CA LEU A 9 2.78 -19.54 -23.00
C LEU A 9 1.35 -19.92 -22.56
N ALA A 10 1.18 -21.07 -21.91
CA ALA A 10 -0.09 -21.55 -21.37
C ALA A 10 -0.25 -21.25 -19.87
N ASP A 11 0.66 -20.47 -19.28
CA ASP A 11 0.64 -20.15 -17.87
C ASP A 11 -0.10 -18.84 -17.62
N ASP A 12 -1.33 -18.95 -17.11
CA ASP A 12 -2.16 -17.80 -16.74
C ASP A 12 -1.81 -17.24 -15.35
N SER A 13 -0.84 -17.85 -14.63
CA SER A 13 -0.41 -17.40 -13.30
C SER A 13 0.12 -15.96 -13.30
N GLY A 14 0.68 -15.50 -14.43
CA GLY A 14 1.11 -14.11 -14.60
C GLY A 14 -0.06 -13.13 -14.75
N ALA A 15 -1.13 -13.53 -15.43
CA ALA A 15 -2.34 -12.70 -15.56
C ALA A 15 -3.06 -12.57 -14.22
N THR A 16 -3.16 -13.66 -13.46
CA THR A 16 -3.75 -13.64 -12.11
C THR A 16 -2.89 -12.84 -11.11
N ALA A 17 -1.55 -12.88 -11.25
CA ALA A 17 -0.66 -12.06 -10.43
C ALA A 17 -0.88 -10.55 -10.62
N ILE A 18 -1.24 -10.10 -11.84
CA ILE A 18 -1.55 -8.69 -12.12
C ILE A 18 -2.88 -8.27 -11.47
N GLU A 19 -3.89 -9.14 -11.48
CA GLU A 19 -5.19 -8.88 -10.86
C GLU A 19 -5.09 -8.78 -9.34
N TYR A 20 -4.45 -9.77 -8.69
CA TYR A 20 -4.19 -9.72 -7.25
C TYR A 20 -3.22 -8.58 -6.89
N GLY A 21 -2.28 -8.26 -7.78
CA GLY A 21 -1.39 -7.11 -7.66
C GLY A 21 -2.16 -5.78 -7.62
N LEU A 22 -3.15 -5.61 -8.50
CA LEU A 22 -3.98 -4.40 -8.54
C LEU A 22 -4.83 -4.23 -7.28
N ILE A 23 -5.42 -5.32 -6.78
CA ILE A 23 -6.18 -5.32 -5.52
C ILE A 23 -5.26 -4.96 -4.35
N ALA A 24 -4.07 -5.56 -4.29
CA ALA A 24 -3.09 -5.27 -3.24
C ALA A 24 -2.63 -3.81 -3.25
N VAL A 25 -2.42 -3.22 -4.44
CA VAL A 25 -2.09 -1.79 -4.59
C VAL A 25 -3.23 -0.91 -4.05
N GLY A 26 -4.48 -1.23 -4.37
CA GLY A 26 -5.64 -0.49 -3.87
C GLY A 26 -5.75 -0.51 -2.34
N ILE A 27 -5.55 -1.68 -1.73
CA ILE A 27 -5.56 -1.83 -0.26
C ILE A 27 -4.38 -1.08 0.37
N CYS A 28 -3.17 -1.20 -0.19
CA CYS A 28 -2.00 -0.47 0.28
C CYS A 28 -2.23 1.04 0.27
N LEU A 29 -2.77 1.58 -0.81
CA LEU A 29 -3.03 3.01 -0.93
C LEU A 29 -4.01 3.51 0.13
N ALA A 30 -5.10 2.77 0.35
CA ALA A 30 -6.08 3.10 1.39
C ALA A 30 -5.46 3.10 2.80
N ILE A 31 -4.61 2.12 3.09
CA ILE A 31 -3.89 2.03 4.37
C ILE A 31 -2.94 3.22 4.53
N VAL A 32 -2.13 3.53 3.52
CA VAL A 32 -1.15 4.64 3.58
C VAL A 32 -1.84 5.97 3.90
N VAL A 33 -2.94 6.28 3.20
CA VAL A 33 -3.71 7.51 3.44
C VAL A 33 -4.28 7.52 4.87
N SER A 34 -4.86 6.40 5.31
CA SER A 34 -5.45 6.29 6.65
C SER A 34 -4.42 6.50 7.76
N VAL A 35 -3.22 5.92 7.60
CA VAL A 35 -2.12 6.04 8.57
C VAL A 35 -1.55 7.45 8.59
N GLN A 36 -1.48 8.16 7.46
CA GLN A 36 -1.05 9.56 7.43
C GLN A 36 -2.00 10.48 8.21
N THR A 37 -3.31 10.33 8.00
CA THR A 37 -4.33 11.08 8.75
C THR A 37 -4.21 10.78 10.24
N LEU A 38 -4.15 9.50 10.61
CA LEU A 38 -3.99 9.09 12.01
C LEU A 38 -2.71 9.67 12.63
N GLY A 39 -1.60 9.67 11.90
CA GLY A 39 -0.34 10.27 12.37
C GLY A 39 -0.47 11.76 12.65
N THR A 40 -1.21 12.48 11.80
CA THR A 40 -1.49 13.92 11.98
C THR A 40 -2.37 14.16 13.20
N ASP A 41 -3.46 13.42 13.33
CA ASP A 41 -4.41 13.54 14.45
C ASP A 41 -3.76 13.20 15.79
N LEU A 42 -2.81 12.25 15.80
CA LEU A 42 -2.03 11.92 16.98
C LEU A 42 -0.97 12.96 17.31
N ALA A 43 -0.36 13.60 16.31
CA ALA A 43 0.70 14.59 16.53
C ALA A 43 0.13 15.94 17.02
N GLN A 44 -1.04 16.34 16.54
CA GLN A 44 -1.62 17.66 16.80
C GLN A 44 -1.72 18.01 18.30
N PRO A 45 -2.23 17.14 19.20
CA PRO A 45 -2.33 17.48 20.62
C PRO A 45 -0.96 17.71 21.29
N PHE A 46 0.07 16.97 20.88
CA PHE A 46 1.42 17.15 21.43
C PHE A 46 2.05 18.45 20.93
N THR A 47 1.80 18.82 19.67
CA THR A 47 2.19 20.13 19.12
C THR A 47 1.50 21.26 19.87
N ASP A 48 0.19 21.18 20.09
CA ASP A 48 -0.58 22.20 20.81
C ASP A 48 -0.04 22.43 22.23
N VAL A 49 0.31 21.34 22.94
CA VAL A 49 0.90 21.42 24.29
C VAL A 49 2.31 22.04 24.23
N SER A 50 3.13 21.65 23.26
CA SER A 50 4.48 22.21 23.07
C SER A 50 4.43 23.71 22.79
N ASP A 51 3.51 24.15 21.95
CA ASP A 51 3.32 25.56 21.59
C ASP A 51 2.84 26.38 22.80
N GLY A 52 1.95 25.79 23.62
CA GLY A 52 1.50 26.39 24.87
C GLY A 52 2.60 26.59 25.92
N LEU A 53 3.66 25.78 25.89
CA LEU A 53 4.81 25.86 26.81
C LEU A 53 5.92 26.80 26.33
N THR A 54 5.88 27.24 25.06
CA THR A 54 6.92 28.08 24.46
C THR A 54 6.66 29.59 24.65
N ASN A 55 5.51 29.97 25.22
CA ASN A 55 5.24 31.33 25.74
C ASN A 55 5.78 31.50 27.17
#